data_AF-G1PLG8-F1
#
_entry.id   AF-G1PLG8-F1
#
_cell.length_a   1.000
_cell.length_b   1.000
_cell.length_c   1.000
_cell.angle_alpha   90.00
_cell.angle_beta   90.00
_cell.angle_gamma   90.00
#
_symmetry.space_group_name_H-M   'P 1'
#
loop_
_entity.id
_entity.type
_entity.pdbx_description
1 polymer ?
#
loop_
_entity_poly.entity_id
_entity_poly.type
_entity_poly.pdbx_seq_one_letter_code
_entity_poly.pdbx_strand_id
1 'polypeptide(L)'
;SFAEILKELDEYYEKFKRETDSNQKRRALHCIQRALIRSQELGDEKIQIVSQMVELVENRTRQVDSHVELFEAHQEVNDTTGHSGKAGQDKSKNETITQAEKPNNKRSRRQRNNENRENAANNHDHDDITSGTPKEKKAKASKKKKRSKAKAEREASPADLPIDPNEPTYCLCNQVSYGEMIGCDNDECPIEWFHFSCVGLNHKPKGKWYCPKCRGENEKTMDKALEKSKKERAYNR
;
A
#
# COMPACT_ATOMS: atom_id res chain seq x y z
N SER A 1 -4.61 2.88 -25.58
CA SER A 1 -4.13 4.27 -25.43
C SER A 1 -5.23 5.15 -24.83
N PHE A 2 -4.91 6.33 -24.27
CA PHE A 2 -5.96 7.22 -23.74
C PHE A 2 -6.99 7.61 -24.81
N ALA A 3 -6.53 7.86 -26.04
CA ALA A 3 -7.39 8.16 -27.19
C ALA A 3 -8.36 7.00 -27.53
N GLU A 4 -7.91 5.75 -27.45
CA GLU A 4 -8.79 4.58 -27.62
C GLU A 4 -9.86 4.51 -26.52
N ILE A 5 -9.50 4.78 -25.26
CA ILE A 5 -10.46 4.74 -24.16
C ILE A 5 -11.52 5.84 -24.32
N LEU A 6 -11.13 7.05 -24.73
CA LEU A 6 -12.09 8.12 -25.04
C LEU A 6 -13.03 7.73 -26.18
N LYS A 7 -12.50 7.12 -27.24
CA LYS A 7 -13.32 6.64 -28.36
C LYS A 7 -14.32 5.56 -27.92
N GLU A 8 -13.89 4.58 -27.12
CA GLU A 8 -14.78 3.57 -26.53
C GLU A 8 -15.86 4.21 -25.64
N LEU A 9 -15.49 5.22 -24.86
CA LEU A 9 -16.41 5.97 -24.00
C LEU A 9 -17.51 6.67 -24.80
N ASP A 10 -17.13 7.36 -25.88
CA ASP A 10 -18.07 8.02 -26.78
C ASP A 10 -19.01 7.01 -27.46
N GLU A 11 -18.47 5.89 -27.92
CA GLU A 11 -19.26 4.80 -28.53
C GLU A 11 -20.28 4.21 -27.54
N TYR A 12 -19.86 3.91 -26.30
CA TYR A 12 -20.76 3.39 -25.27
C TYR A 12 -21.79 4.43 -24.82
N TYR A 13 -21.40 5.71 -24.76
CA TYR A 13 -22.30 6.80 -24.40
C TYR A 13 -23.38 7.02 -25.47
N GLU A 14 -23.01 7.06 -26.75
CA GLU A 14 -23.98 7.16 -27.84
C GLU A 14 -24.89 5.93 -27.90
N LYS A 15 -24.36 4.72 -27.64
CA LYS A 15 -25.17 3.51 -27.52
C LYS A 15 -26.17 3.62 -26.37
N PHE A 16 -25.72 4.04 -25.19
CA PHE A 16 -26.59 4.25 -24.02
C PHE A 16 -27.69 5.28 -24.27
N LYS A 17 -27.39 6.35 -25.02
CA LYS A 17 -28.33 7.43 -25.35
C LYS A 17 -29.44 6.97 -26.29
N ARG A 18 -29.12 6.09 -27.25
CA ARG A 18 -30.07 5.55 -28.24
C ARG A 18 -30.86 4.35 -27.71
N GLU A 19 -30.37 3.70 -26.65
CA GLU A 19 -30.95 2.48 -26.10
C GLU A 19 -32.28 2.74 -25.37
N THR A 20 -33.30 1.95 -25.71
CA THR A 20 -34.64 2.02 -25.12
C THR A 20 -34.90 0.86 -24.16
N ASP A 21 -34.24 -0.29 -24.33
CA ASP A 21 -34.38 -1.43 -23.43
C ASP A 21 -33.64 -1.19 -22.11
N SER A 22 -34.35 -1.40 -21.00
CA SER A 22 -33.81 -1.15 -19.65
C SER A 22 -32.62 -2.04 -19.29
N ASN A 23 -32.59 -3.28 -19.79
CA ASN A 23 -31.50 -4.22 -19.49
C ASN A 23 -30.25 -3.92 -20.33
N GLN A 24 -30.41 -3.55 -21.60
CA GLN A 24 -29.33 -3.09 -22.46
C GLN A 24 -28.77 -1.75 -21.98
N LYS A 25 -29.63 -0.84 -21.52
CA LYS A 25 -29.21 0.44 -20.93
C LYS A 25 -28.35 0.24 -19.68
N ARG A 26 -28.72 -0.70 -18.80
CA ARG A 26 -27.89 -1.08 -17.64
C ARG A 26 -26.54 -1.67 -18.06
N ARG A 27 -26.51 -2.52 -19.08
CA ARG A 27 -25.26 -3.08 -19.62
C ARG A 27 -24.35 -2.00 -20.21
N ALA A 28 -24.90 -1.08 -20.99
CA ALA A 28 -24.14 0.05 -21.54
C ALA A 28 -23.56 0.95 -20.43
N LEU A 29 -24.32 1.20 -19.36
CA LEU A 29 -23.85 1.97 -18.21
C LEU A 29 -22.66 1.28 -17.50
N HIS A 30 -22.70 -0.05 -17.36
CA HIS A 30 -21.55 -0.81 -16.85
C HIS A 30 -20.32 -0.72 -17.77
N CYS A 31 -20.49 -0.73 -19.09
CA CYS A 31 -19.39 -0.53 -20.03
C CYS A 31 -18.76 0.87 -19.87
N ILE A 32 -19.59 1.91 -19.78
CA ILE A 32 -19.13 3.29 -19.53
C ILE A 32 -18.36 3.36 -18.21
N GLN A 33 -18.89 2.79 -17.13
CA GLN A 33 -18.20 2.79 -15.84
C GLN A 33 -16.83 2.11 -15.91
N ARG A 34 -16.72 0.96 -16.59
CA ARG A 34 -15.45 0.24 -16.77
C ARG A 34 -14.45 1.02 -17.62
N ALA A 35 -14.92 1.75 -18.64
CA ALA A 35 -14.07 2.61 -19.44
C ALA A 35 -13.56 3.81 -18.61
N LEU A 36 -14.41 4.44 -17.80
CA LEU A 36 -14.01 5.52 -16.90
C LEU A 36 -12.98 5.10 -15.85
N ILE A 37 -13.15 3.92 -15.25
CA ILE A 37 -12.17 3.37 -14.30
C ILE A 37 -10.81 3.19 -14.99
N ARG A 38 -10.78 2.56 -16.17
CA ARG A 38 -9.54 2.40 -16.95
C ARG A 38 -8.90 3.74 -17.32
N SER A 39 -9.71 4.75 -17.67
CA SER A 39 -9.19 6.11 -17.93
C SER A 39 -8.53 6.71 -16.70
N GLN A 40 -9.12 6.52 -15.52
CA GLN A 40 -8.59 7.02 -14.27
C GLN A 40 -7.28 6.31 -13.91
N GLU A 41 -7.24 4.98 -13.97
CA GLU A 41 -6.03 4.18 -13.70
C GLU A 41 -4.86 4.61 -14.59
N LEU A 42 -5.11 4.81 -15.88
CA LEU A 42 -4.09 5.31 -16.81
C LEU A 42 -3.64 6.74 -16.45
N GLY A 43 -4.56 7.58 -16.00
CA GLY A 43 -4.25 8.93 -15.51
C GLY A 43 -3.35 8.90 -14.29
N ASP A 44 -3.66 8.05 -13.31
CA ASP A 44 -2.90 7.89 -12.08
C ASP A 44 -1.48 7.38 -12.36
N GLU A 45 -1.33 6.38 -13.24
CA GLU A 45 -0.02 5.91 -13.72
C GLU A 45 0.81 7.03 -14.36
N LYS A 46 0.18 7.87 -15.19
CA LYS A 46 0.84 9.00 -15.84
C LYS A 46 1.28 10.05 -14.83
N ILE A 47 0.43 10.37 -13.86
CA ILE A 47 0.77 11.30 -12.77
C ILE A 47 1.96 10.75 -11.99
N GLN A 48 1.94 9.47 -11.63
CA GLN A 48 3.05 8.85 -10.91
C GLN A 48 4.38 8.93 -11.68
N ILE A 49 4.35 8.68 -12.99
CA ILE A 49 5.55 8.81 -13.84
C ILE A 49 6.04 10.26 -13.87
N VAL A 50 5.14 11.23 -14.05
CA VAL A 50 5.51 12.65 -14.06
C VAL A 50 6.06 13.09 -12.71
N SER A 51 5.46 12.65 -11.60
CA SER A 51 5.98 12.92 -10.26
C SER A 51 7.41 12.40 -10.07
N GLN A 52 7.71 11.17 -10.50
CA GLN A 52 9.07 10.63 -10.47
C GLN A 52 10.03 11.43 -11.35
N MET A 53 9.60 11.86 -12.54
CA MET A 53 10.41 12.70 -13.42
C MET A 53 10.74 14.04 -12.79
N VAL A 54 9.77 14.69 -12.14
CA VAL A 54 9.96 15.95 -11.43
C VAL A 54 10.96 15.77 -10.29
N GLU A 55 10.80 14.73 -9.47
CA GLU A 55 11.72 14.44 -8.35
C GLU A 55 13.16 14.21 -8.83
N LEU A 56 13.34 13.45 -9.92
CA LEU A 56 14.66 13.23 -10.51
C LEU A 56 15.30 14.54 -11.01
N VAL A 57 14.53 15.40 -11.66
CA VAL A 57 15.01 16.71 -12.12
C VAL A 57 15.38 17.59 -10.94
N GLU A 58 14.52 17.69 -9.93
CA GLU A 58 14.78 18.48 -8.72
C GLU A 58 16.02 18.00 -7.98
N ASN A 59 16.19 16.68 -7.83
CA ASN A 59 17.39 16.11 -7.20
C ASN A 59 18.66 16.47 -7.99
N ARG A 60 18.59 16.42 -9.33
CA ARG A 60 19.72 16.81 -10.17
C ARG A 60 20.02 18.30 -10.08
N THR A 61 19.00 19.15 -10.05
CA THR A 61 19.16 20.60 -9.85
C THR A 61 19.87 20.88 -8.54
N ARG A 62 19.43 20.29 -7.41
CA ARG A 62 20.09 20.45 -6.11
C ARG A 62 21.55 20.00 -6.11
N GLN A 63 21.88 18.92 -6.82
CA GLN A 63 23.27 18.48 -6.97
C GLN A 63 24.10 19.53 -7.72
N VAL A 64 23.58 20.07 -8.82
CA VAL A 64 24.27 21.12 -9.59
C VAL A 64 24.47 22.36 -8.73
N ASP A 65 23.44 22.81 -8.01
CA ASP A 65 23.53 23.97 -7.11
C ASP A 65 24.61 23.74 -6.03
N SER A 66 24.65 22.55 -5.42
CA SER A 66 25.68 22.19 -4.44
C SER A 66 27.11 22.18 -5.04
N HIS A 67 27.26 21.74 -6.29
CA HIS A 67 28.56 21.79 -6.98
C HIS A 67 28.99 23.23 -7.28
N VAL A 68 28.05 24.11 -7.62
CA VAL A 68 28.31 25.55 -7.81
C VAL A 68 28.76 26.17 -6.50
N GLU A 69 28.03 25.95 -5.41
CA GLU A 69 28.38 26.46 -4.08
C GLU A 69 29.77 25.99 -3.62
N LEU A 70 30.10 24.71 -3.84
CA LEU A 70 31.43 24.18 -3.51
C LEU A 70 32.53 24.84 -4.35
N PHE A 71 32.27 25.08 -5.63
CA PHE A 71 33.23 25.71 -6.53
C PHE A 71 33.46 27.19 -6.16
N GLU A 72 32.39 27.92 -5.84
CA GLU A 72 32.46 29.31 -5.33
C GLU A 72 33.25 29.37 -4.01
N ALA A 73 32.96 28.47 -3.06
CA ALA A 73 33.70 28.39 -1.81
C ALA A 73 35.20 28.10 -2.03
N HIS A 74 35.56 27.26 -3.00
CA HIS A 74 36.95 26.98 -3.38
C HIS A 74 37.64 28.18 -4.06
N GLN A 75 36.89 29.04 -4.75
CA GLN A 75 37.42 30.28 -5.34
C GLN A 75 37.74 31.32 -4.26
N GLU A 76 36.85 31.50 -3.28
CA GLU A 76 37.03 32.46 -2.18
C GLU A 76 38.22 32.12 -1.27
N VAL A 77 38.51 30.83 -1.02
CA VAL A 77 39.72 30.41 -0.28
C VAL A 77 41.02 30.62 -1.07
N ASN A 78 40.95 30.63 -2.39
CA ASN A 78 42.10 30.85 -3.26
C ASN A 78 42.42 32.36 -3.39
N ASP A 79 41.41 33.23 -3.40
CA ASP A 79 41.58 34.69 -3.38
C ASP A 79 42.06 35.21 -2.00
N THR A 80 41.67 34.58 -0.89
CA THR A 80 42.10 34.97 0.46
C THR A 80 43.52 34.53 0.82
N THR A 81 44.07 33.51 0.13
CA THR A 81 45.48 33.07 0.30
C THR A 81 46.45 33.72 -0.69
N GLY A 82 45.94 34.53 -1.63
CA GLY A 82 46.70 35.17 -2.72
C GLY A 82 47.37 36.51 -2.40
N HIS A 83 47.64 36.85 -1.14
CA HIS A 83 48.43 38.04 -0.76
C HIS A 83 49.65 37.70 0.10
N SER A 84 50.59 36.92 -0.45
CA SER A 84 52.01 37.01 -0.11
C SER A 84 52.89 36.26 -1.13
N GLY A 85 53.78 37.00 -1.81
CA GLY A 85 55.10 36.48 -2.20
C GLY A 85 55.26 35.81 -3.58
N LYS A 86 55.65 36.63 -4.56
CA LYS A 86 56.70 36.41 -5.59
C LYS A 86 57.10 34.97 -6.05
N ALA A 87 57.04 34.84 -7.38
CA ALA A 87 58.03 34.30 -8.32
C ALA A 87 58.17 32.77 -8.54
N GLY A 88 58.09 32.38 -9.83
CA GLY A 88 59.01 31.41 -10.42
C GLY A 88 58.43 30.09 -10.96
N GLN A 89 58.39 30.01 -12.30
CA GLN A 89 58.71 28.85 -13.18
C GLN A 89 58.16 27.43 -12.93
N ASP A 90 57.46 26.94 -13.96
CA ASP A 90 57.74 25.70 -14.71
C ASP A 90 57.84 24.35 -13.96
N LYS A 91 56.85 23.47 -14.15
CA LYS A 91 57.01 22.21 -14.92
C LYS A 91 55.79 21.30 -14.85
N SER A 92 55.55 20.68 -16.01
CA SER A 92 54.76 19.46 -16.19
C SER A 92 55.12 18.35 -15.19
N LYS A 93 54.11 17.59 -14.74
CA LYS A 93 54.12 16.12 -14.76
C LYS A 93 52.72 15.54 -14.54
N ASN A 94 52.33 14.74 -15.54
CA ASN A 94 51.37 13.65 -15.48
C ASN A 94 51.69 12.69 -14.31
N GLU A 95 50.69 12.08 -13.67
CA GLU A 95 50.61 10.65 -13.27
C GLU A 95 49.40 10.37 -12.33
N THR A 96 48.45 9.60 -12.85
CA THR A 96 47.82 8.37 -12.31
C THR A 96 47.72 8.10 -10.79
N ILE A 97 46.45 7.88 -10.37
CA ILE A 97 45.89 6.90 -9.41
C ILE A 97 46.80 6.31 -8.31
N THR A 98 46.38 6.48 -7.04
CA THR A 98 46.42 5.39 -6.03
C THR A 98 45.29 5.53 -5.00
N GLN A 99 44.51 4.46 -4.87
CA GLN A 99 43.73 4.12 -3.68
C GLN A 99 44.69 3.63 -2.59
N ALA A 100 44.47 3.99 -1.31
CA ALA A 100 44.74 3.11 -0.17
C ALA A 100 44.21 3.68 1.16
N GLU A 101 43.35 2.86 1.74
CA GLU A 101 42.95 2.58 3.13
C GLU A 101 43.53 3.33 4.36
N LYS A 102 42.61 3.42 5.35
CA LYS A 102 42.68 3.84 6.77
C LYS A 102 43.95 3.46 7.55
N PRO A 103 44.24 4.13 8.70
CA PRO A 103 43.85 3.49 9.97
C PRO A 103 43.34 4.42 11.10
N ASN A 104 42.63 3.75 11.99
CA ASN A 104 41.98 4.08 13.26
C ASN A 104 42.89 4.67 14.36
N ASN A 105 42.36 5.60 15.19
CA ASN A 105 42.42 5.52 16.67
C ASN A 105 41.60 6.61 17.41
N LYS A 106 40.62 6.15 18.21
CA LYS A 106 40.34 6.46 19.66
C LYS A 106 40.68 7.88 20.18
N ARG A 107 39.90 8.60 21.00
CA ARG A 107 38.82 8.32 21.99
C ARG A 107 38.44 9.67 22.64
N SER A 108 37.19 9.86 23.11
CA SER A 108 36.79 10.26 24.51
C SER A 108 35.46 11.05 24.50
N ARG A 109 34.34 10.48 25.03
CA ARG A 109 33.74 10.75 26.37
C ARG A 109 32.97 12.09 26.39
N ARG A 110 31.69 12.27 26.72
CA ARG A 110 30.67 11.77 27.69
C ARG A 110 29.32 12.34 27.12
N GLN A 111 28.08 11.93 27.40
CA GLN A 111 27.46 11.49 28.64
C GLN A 111 26.06 10.91 28.33
N ARG A 112 25.70 9.93 29.14
CA ARG A 112 24.48 9.14 29.21
C ARG A 112 23.37 9.95 29.90
N ASN A 113 22.11 9.85 29.47
CA ASN A 113 21.01 9.89 30.43
C ASN A 113 19.88 8.94 30.02
N ASN A 114 19.62 7.98 30.90
CA ASN A 114 18.51 7.05 30.90
C ASN A 114 18.18 6.80 32.37
N GLU A 115 17.00 7.25 32.81
CA GLU A 115 16.30 6.80 34.01
C GLU A 115 14.81 6.81 33.61
N ASN A 116 14.12 5.70 33.37
CA ASN A 116 13.75 4.55 34.22
C ASN A 116 12.44 4.77 35.04
N ARG A 117 11.46 3.87 34.77
CA ARG A 117 10.37 3.37 35.66
C ARG A 117 9.32 4.39 36.16
N GLU A 118 8.07 4.06 36.47
CA GLU A 118 7.37 2.80 36.73
C GLU A 118 5.84 3.05 36.70
N ASN A 119 5.09 2.01 36.35
CA ASN A 119 3.82 1.52 36.95
C ASN A 119 2.63 2.43 37.36
N ALA A 120 1.47 1.86 37.03
CA ALA A 120 0.29 1.66 37.87
C ALA A 120 -0.79 2.76 37.99
N ALA A 121 -1.97 2.38 37.49
CA ALA A 121 -3.27 2.34 38.18
C ALA A 121 -3.74 3.57 38.98
N ASN A 122 -4.83 4.16 38.50
CA ASN A 122 -6.10 4.38 39.23
C ASN A 122 -7.12 4.90 38.20
N ASN A 123 -8.18 4.17 37.87
CA ASN A 123 -9.46 4.13 38.59
C ASN A 123 -9.89 5.48 39.16
N HIS A 124 -10.86 6.10 38.48
CA HIS A 124 -11.89 6.87 39.16
C HIS A 124 -13.25 6.44 38.65
N ASP A 125 -14.04 6.04 39.63
CA ASP A 125 -15.37 5.45 39.61
C ASP A 125 -16.38 6.60 39.80
N HIS A 126 -17.50 6.56 39.08
CA HIS A 126 -18.76 7.06 39.64
C HIS A 126 -19.92 6.27 39.03
N ASP A 127 -20.74 5.83 39.96
CA ASP A 127 -21.78 4.81 39.96
C ASP A 127 -23.16 5.31 39.47
N ASP A 128 -24.07 4.32 39.37
CA ASP A 128 -25.54 4.38 39.53
C ASP A 128 -26.41 4.89 38.33
N ILE A 129 -27.53 4.30 37.87
CA ILE A 129 -28.37 3.18 38.36
C ILE A 129 -29.42 2.73 37.30
N THR A 130 -29.85 1.46 37.39
CA THR A 130 -31.15 0.80 37.03
C THR A 130 -31.81 0.83 35.62
N SER A 131 -31.88 -0.40 35.05
CA SER A 131 -33.05 -1.21 34.60
C SER A 131 -34.13 -0.69 33.62
N GLY A 132 -34.45 -1.53 32.62
CA GLY A 132 -35.84 -1.77 32.18
C GLY A 132 -36.15 -1.64 30.69
N THR A 133 -36.30 -2.78 29.99
CA THR A 133 -37.15 -2.94 28.78
C THR A 133 -38.62 -3.19 29.20
N PRO A 134 -39.69 -3.30 28.35
CA PRO A 134 -39.79 -3.29 26.87
C PRO A 134 -41.06 -2.59 26.25
N LYS A 135 -41.15 -2.61 24.89
CA LYS A 135 -42.33 -2.65 23.97
C LYS A 135 -42.89 -1.39 23.25
N GLU A 136 -42.86 -1.52 21.91
CA GLU A 136 -43.87 -1.29 20.86
C GLU A 136 -44.45 0.10 20.44
N LYS A 137 -44.25 0.38 19.14
CA LYS A 137 -45.18 0.92 18.11
C LYS A 137 -45.77 2.36 18.23
N LYS A 138 -45.35 3.28 17.33
CA LYS A 138 -46.09 3.80 16.15
C LYS A 138 -45.51 5.13 15.62
N ALA A 139 -45.88 5.42 14.37
CA ALA A 139 -45.40 6.45 13.45
C ALA A 139 -45.71 7.93 13.83
N LYS A 140 -44.86 8.88 13.41
CA LYS A 140 -45.04 9.78 12.25
C LYS A 140 -44.07 11.00 12.26
N ALA A 141 -43.56 11.32 11.08
CA ALA A 141 -43.30 12.63 10.47
C ALA A 141 -42.35 13.69 11.11
N SER A 142 -41.26 13.95 10.38
CA SER A 142 -40.68 15.26 9.97
C SER A 142 -40.14 16.27 11.00
N LYS A 143 -38.82 16.48 11.04
CA LYS A 143 -38.10 17.68 10.51
C LYS A 143 -36.58 17.62 10.80
N LYS A 144 -35.83 18.13 9.82
CA LYS A 144 -34.38 18.36 9.73
C LYS A 144 -33.65 18.62 11.06
N LYS A 145 -32.56 17.89 11.31
CA LYS A 145 -31.32 18.44 11.89
C LYS A 145 -30.06 17.81 11.27
N LYS A 146 -29.24 18.71 10.76
CA LYS A 146 -27.86 18.59 10.28
C LYS A 146 -26.99 17.98 11.39
N ARG A 147 -26.27 16.89 11.11
CA ARG A 147 -25.11 16.48 11.92
C ARG A 147 -24.07 15.81 11.03
N SER A 148 -23.01 16.56 10.79
CA SER A 148 -21.70 16.10 10.35
C SER A 148 -21.26 14.90 11.20
N LYS A 149 -20.86 13.82 10.53
CA LYS A 149 -20.02 12.80 11.14
C LYS A 149 -18.96 12.40 10.13
N ALA A 150 -17.82 13.08 10.26
CA ALA A 150 -16.54 12.61 9.77
C ALA A 150 -16.37 11.14 10.14
N LYS A 151 -16.00 10.32 9.17
CA LYS A 151 -15.55 8.95 9.39
C LYS A 151 -14.26 8.75 8.62
N ALA A 152 -13.19 8.94 9.38
CA ALA A 152 -11.91 8.25 9.29
C ALA A 152 -11.40 7.99 7.87
N GLU A 153 -10.53 8.91 7.43
CA GLU A 153 -9.30 8.56 6.71
C GLU A 153 -8.82 7.17 7.14
N ARG A 154 -8.89 6.21 6.21
CA ARG A 154 -8.08 5.02 6.30
C ARG A 154 -6.72 5.45 5.79
N GLU A 155 -5.82 5.71 6.72
CA GLU A 155 -4.40 5.81 6.43
C GLU A 155 -3.98 4.54 5.70
N ALA A 156 -3.60 4.68 4.45
CA ALA A 156 -2.82 3.67 3.76
C ALA A 156 -1.46 3.64 4.46
N SER A 157 -1.23 2.61 5.27
CA SER A 157 0.07 2.42 5.92
C SER A 157 1.15 2.22 4.84
N PRO A 158 2.33 2.83 5.00
CA PRO A 158 3.45 2.67 4.08
C PRO A 158 4.04 1.28 4.24
N ALA A 159 4.33 0.59 3.14
CA ALA A 159 5.19 -0.59 3.18
C ALA A 159 5.96 -0.70 1.86
N ASP A 160 6.87 0.25 1.65
CA ASP A 160 8.06 0.04 0.83
C ASP A 160 9.24 -0.21 1.78
N LEU A 161 9.07 -1.21 2.65
CA LEU A 161 10.17 -1.81 3.40
C LEU A 161 10.66 -3.02 2.62
N PRO A 162 11.98 -3.22 2.49
CA PRO A 162 12.53 -4.41 1.87
C PRO A 162 11.96 -5.65 2.56
N ILE A 163 11.23 -6.45 1.80
CA ILE A 163 10.59 -7.69 2.26
C ILE A 163 11.67 -8.58 2.88
N ASP A 164 11.58 -8.82 4.19
CA ASP A 164 12.47 -9.74 4.91
C ASP A 164 12.31 -11.14 4.27
N PRO A 165 13.39 -11.76 3.78
CA PRO A 165 13.35 -13.09 3.16
C PRO A 165 12.78 -14.22 4.04
N ASN A 166 12.53 -13.97 5.33
CA ASN A 166 12.03 -14.98 6.27
C ASN A 166 10.51 -14.95 6.49
N GLU A 167 9.74 -14.04 5.88
CA GLU A 167 8.29 -14.00 6.10
C GLU A 167 7.54 -14.97 5.14
N PRO A 168 6.74 -15.91 5.66
CA PRO A 168 6.00 -16.87 4.82
C PRO A 168 4.99 -16.14 3.94
N THR A 169 5.01 -16.44 2.65
CA THR A 169 4.10 -15.87 1.66
C THR A 169 2.86 -16.74 1.50
N TYR A 170 1.71 -16.09 1.35
CA TYR A 170 0.41 -16.72 1.22
C TYR A 170 -0.31 -16.21 -0.04
N CYS A 171 -1.51 -16.74 -0.27
CA CYS A 171 -2.39 -16.38 -1.37
C CYS A 171 -1.79 -16.68 -2.76
N LEU A 172 -2.55 -16.39 -3.80
CA LEU A 172 -2.12 -16.52 -5.20
C LEU A 172 -1.14 -15.43 -5.62
N CYS A 173 -1.05 -14.34 -4.85
CA CYS A 173 -0.16 -13.22 -5.10
C CYS A 173 1.24 -13.41 -4.48
N ASN A 174 1.46 -14.50 -3.74
CA ASN A 174 2.71 -14.80 -3.02
C ASN A 174 3.19 -13.61 -2.18
N GLN A 175 2.26 -12.94 -1.50
CA GLN A 175 2.55 -11.83 -0.61
C GLN A 175 2.32 -12.25 0.85
N VAL A 176 2.87 -11.47 1.78
CA VAL A 176 2.63 -11.63 3.21
C VAL A 176 1.14 -11.49 3.56
N SER A 177 0.76 -11.92 4.75
CA SER A 177 -0.62 -11.73 5.23
C SER A 177 -0.92 -10.24 5.39
N TYR A 178 -1.99 -9.75 4.76
CA TYR A 178 -2.44 -8.37 4.94
C TYR A 178 -3.97 -8.28 4.88
N GLY A 179 -4.55 -7.35 5.65
CA GLY A 179 -6.00 -7.11 5.65
C GLY A 179 -6.82 -8.34 6.05
N GLU A 180 -7.97 -8.54 5.39
CA GLU A 180 -8.87 -9.68 5.63
C GLU A 180 -8.45 -10.90 4.81
N MET A 181 -8.33 -12.05 5.46
CA MET A 181 -7.94 -13.32 4.85
C MET A 181 -8.95 -14.43 5.12
N ILE A 182 -9.04 -15.36 4.16
CA ILE A 182 -9.89 -16.55 4.23
C ILE A 182 -9.06 -17.82 4.07
N GLY A 183 -9.39 -18.83 4.88
CA GLY A 183 -8.84 -20.17 4.78
C GLY A 183 -9.63 -21.02 3.78
N CYS A 184 -8.94 -21.80 2.95
CA CYS A 184 -9.53 -22.86 2.14
C CYS A 184 -9.85 -24.05 3.04
N ASP A 185 -11.10 -24.52 3.04
CA ASP A 185 -11.54 -25.67 3.83
C ASP A 185 -11.08 -27.04 3.28
N ASN A 186 -10.22 -27.04 2.25
CA ASN A 186 -9.57 -28.25 1.78
C ASN A 186 -8.26 -28.45 2.53
N ASP A 187 -8.19 -29.47 3.40
CA ASP A 187 -7.00 -29.81 4.20
C ASP A 187 -5.77 -30.20 3.34
N GLU A 188 -5.98 -30.51 2.05
CA GLU A 188 -4.91 -30.79 1.08
C GLU A 188 -4.52 -29.55 0.24
N CYS A 189 -4.98 -28.35 0.61
CA CYS A 189 -4.63 -27.12 -0.10
C CYS A 189 -3.19 -26.70 0.25
N PRO A 190 -2.28 -26.53 -0.74
CA PRO A 190 -0.89 -26.18 -0.45
C PRO A 190 -0.69 -24.74 0.05
N ILE A 191 -1.67 -23.86 -0.15
CA ILE A 191 -1.57 -22.42 0.21
C ILE A 191 -2.39 -22.10 1.45
N GLU A 192 -3.54 -22.77 1.62
CA GLU A 192 -4.51 -22.62 2.72
C GLU A 192 -5.11 -21.21 2.89
N TRP A 193 -4.35 -20.12 2.78
CA TRP A 193 -4.76 -18.76 3.11
C TRP A 193 -4.76 -17.82 1.91
N PHE A 194 -5.82 -17.02 1.77
CA PHE A 194 -6.03 -16.11 0.65
C PHE A 194 -6.57 -14.75 1.10
N HIS A 195 -6.10 -13.67 0.49
CA HIS A 195 -6.66 -12.33 0.77
C HIS A 195 -8.02 -12.18 0.11
N PHE A 196 -8.94 -11.51 0.80
CA PHE A 196 -10.30 -11.25 0.33
C PHE A 196 -10.32 -10.59 -1.05
N SER A 197 -9.50 -9.55 -1.26
CA SER A 197 -9.39 -8.84 -2.54
C SER A 197 -8.85 -9.74 -3.67
N CYS A 198 -7.89 -10.61 -3.37
CA CYS A 198 -7.30 -11.52 -4.36
C CYS A 198 -8.27 -12.61 -4.84
N VAL A 199 -9.28 -12.97 -4.04
CA VAL A 199 -10.30 -13.97 -4.39
C VAL A 199 -11.68 -13.37 -4.62
N GLY A 200 -11.79 -12.05 -4.72
CA GLY A 200 -13.05 -11.34 -5.03
C GLY A 200 -14.10 -11.40 -3.92
N LEU A 201 -13.69 -11.57 -2.66
CA LEU A 201 -14.58 -11.51 -1.50
C LEU A 201 -14.53 -10.12 -0.85
N ASN A 202 -15.69 -9.60 -0.45
CA ASN A 202 -15.79 -8.37 0.32
C ASN A 202 -16.24 -8.61 1.77
N HIS A 203 -16.74 -9.82 2.06
CA HIS A 203 -17.19 -10.23 3.38
C HIS A 203 -16.96 -11.73 3.55
N LYS A 204 -16.82 -12.17 4.81
CA LYS A 204 -16.67 -13.58 5.14
C LYS A 204 -17.88 -14.38 4.63
N PRO A 205 -17.69 -15.37 3.74
CA PRO A 205 -18.78 -16.20 3.25
C PRO A 205 -19.35 -17.04 4.40
N LYS A 206 -20.63 -17.37 4.29
CA LYS A 206 -21.30 -18.25 5.25
C LYS A 206 -21.10 -19.70 4.80
N GLY A 207 -20.49 -20.51 5.65
CA GLY A 207 -20.22 -21.93 5.38
C GLY A 207 -18.85 -22.19 4.79
N LYS A 208 -18.66 -23.37 4.19
CA LYS A 208 -17.36 -23.81 3.68
C LYS A 208 -16.95 -23.01 2.44
N TRP A 209 -15.70 -22.56 2.40
CA TRP A 209 -15.12 -21.88 1.25
C TRP A 209 -13.88 -22.62 0.76
N TYR A 210 -13.73 -22.66 -0.56
CA TYR A 210 -12.62 -23.34 -1.21
C TYR A 210 -11.97 -22.36 -2.18
N CYS A 211 -10.65 -22.40 -2.29
CA CYS A 211 -9.92 -21.50 -3.17
C CYS A 211 -10.13 -21.86 -4.66
N PRO A 212 -9.82 -20.94 -5.59
CA PRO A 212 -9.97 -21.20 -7.03
C PRO A 212 -9.25 -22.47 -7.51
N LYS A 213 -8.11 -22.82 -6.89
CA LYS A 213 -7.38 -24.05 -7.21
C LYS A 213 -8.07 -25.32 -6.70
N CYS A 214 -8.69 -25.27 -5.52
CA CYS A 214 -9.39 -26.43 -4.93
C CYS A 214 -10.81 -26.60 -5.46
N ARG A 215 -11.43 -25.56 -6.02
CA ARG A 215 -12.77 -25.65 -6.62
C ARG A 215 -12.77 -26.37 -7.99
N GLY A 216 -11.72 -26.21 -8.81
CA GLY A 216 -11.62 -26.86 -10.12
C GLY A 216 -12.79 -26.58 -11.08
N GLU A 217 -12.82 -27.25 -12.24
CA GLU A 217 -13.93 -27.18 -13.23
C GLU A 217 -15.12 -28.13 -12.91
N ASN A 218 -15.02 -28.97 -11.86
CA ASN A 218 -16.03 -29.99 -11.56
C ASN A 218 -16.71 -29.75 -10.20
N GLU A 219 -17.68 -28.83 -10.21
CA GLU A 219 -18.46 -28.33 -9.06
C GLU A 219 -19.28 -29.39 -8.28
N LYS A 220 -19.31 -30.67 -8.66
CA LYS A 220 -20.37 -31.61 -8.22
C LYS A 220 -19.99 -32.82 -7.35
N THR A 221 -18.74 -32.99 -6.90
CA THR A 221 -18.37 -34.24 -6.16
C THR A 221 -17.62 -34.07 -4.83
N MET A 222 -17.35 -32.85 -4.37
CA MET A 222 -16.45 -32.66 -3.22
C MET A 222 -17.09 -32.84 -1.84
N ASP A 223 -18.42 -32.81 -1.72
CA ASP A 223 -19.09 -32.99 -0.42
C ASP A 223 -18.99 -34.43 0.14
N LYS A 224 -18.79 -35.45 -0.71
CA LYS A 224 -18.73 -36.86 -0.28
C LYS A 224 -17.35 -37.33 0.18
N ALA A 225 -16.27 -36.72 -0.32
CA ALA A 225 -14.90 -37.14 0.02
C ALA A 225 -14.46 -36.63 1.40
N LEU A 226 -14.82 -35.39 1.75
CA LEU A 226 -14.49 -34.77 3.03
C LEU A 226 -15.22 -35.42 4.23
N GLU A 227 -16.46 -35.86 4.06
CA GLU A 227 -17.19 -36.60 5.11
C GLU A 227 -16.63 -38.01 5.34
N LYS A 228 -16.12 -38.66 4.29
CA LYS A 228 -15.51 -40.00 4.42
C LYS A 228 -14.19 -39.94 5.20
N SER A 229 -13.33 -38.96 4.90
CA SER A 229 -12.05 -38.78 5.57
C SER A 229 -12.20 -38.43 7.07
N LYS A 230 -13.17 -37.57 7.42
CA LYS A 230 -13.46 -37.24 8.83
C LYS A 230 -13.98 -38.44 9.62
N LYS A 231 -14.80 -39.29 9.01
CA LYS A 231 -15.35 -40.49 9.65
C LYS A 231 -14.29 -41.57 9.88
N GLU A 232 -13.33 -41.71 8.97
CA GLU A 232 -12.21 -42.65 9.09
C GLU A 232 -11.21 -42.23 10.17
N ARG A 233 -10.91 -40.93 10.26
CA ARG A 233 -10.04 -40.38 11.32
C ARG A 233 -10.67 -40.44 12.71
N ALA A 234 -12.00 -40.34 12.80
CA ALA A 234 -12.74 -40.51 14.05
C ALA A 234 -12.91 -41.98 14.46
N TYR A 235 -12.79 -42.93 13.54
CA TYR A 235 -12.88 -44.37 13.81
C TYR A 235 -11.53 -44.97 14.26
N ASN A 236 -10.41 -44.37 13.87
CA ASN A 236 -9.05 -44.81 14.23
C ASN A 236 -8.47 -44.15 15.50
N ARG A 237 -9.29 -43.48 16.31
CA ARG A 237 -8.91 -42.87 17.59
C ARG A 237 -9.74 -43.46 18.71
#